data_AF-A0A9X5X6B0-F1
#
_entry.id   AF-A0A9X5X6B0-F1
#
_cell.length_a   1.000
_cell.length_b   1.000
_cell.length_c   1.000
_cell.angle_alpha   90.00
_cell.angle_beta   90.00
_cell.angle_gamma   90.00
#
_symmetry.space_group_name_H-M   'P 1'
#
loop_
_entity.id
_entity.type
_entity.pdbx_description
1 polymer ?
#
loop_
_entity_poly.entity_id
_entity_poly.type
_entity_poly.pdbx_seq_one_letter_code
_entity_poly.pdbx_strand_id
1 'polypeptide(L)'
;RALVISLFNPKAILFFVAFFVQFVDPGYAYPALSFVVLGAFAQLASFLYLTALIFSGTKLAAAFRRRKRLSAGATTAAGALFLGFAVKLTLASA
;
A
#
# COMPACT_ATOMS: atom_id res chain seq x y z
N ARG A 1 3.94 13.87 0.13
CA ARG A 1 4.04 13.41 1.55
C ARG A 1 4.52 11.97 1.65
N ALA A 2 3.93 11.01 0.94
CA ALA A 2 4.38 9.60 0.96
C ALA A 2 5.88 9.43 0.66
N LEU A 3 6.40 10.12 -0.36
CA LEU A 3 7.82 10.05 -0.77
C LEU A 3 8.80 10.43 0.36
N VAL A 4 8.51 11.53 1.07
CA VAL A 4 9.30 11.99 2.22
C VAL A 4 9.19 11.00 3.38
N ILE A 5 8.00 10.48 3.67
CA ILE A 5 7.80 9.50 4.74
C ILE A 5 8.58 8.21 4.45
N SER A 6 8.55 7.72 3.20
CA SER A 6 9.30 6.54 2.80
C SER A 6 10.82 6.76 2.84
N LEU A 7 11.32 7.93 2.47
CA LEU A 7 12.76 8.25 2.51
C LEU A 7 13.31 8.43 3.94
N PHE A 8 12.50 8.91 4.88
CA PHE A 8 12.92 9.12 6.27
C PHE A 8 12.52 7.99 7.22
N ASN A 9 11.85 6.95 6.72
CA ASN A 9 11.49 5.80 7.53
C ASN A 9 12.64 4.77 7.51
N PRO A 10 13.35 4.57 8.63
CA PRO A 10 14.51 3.68 8.65
C PRO A 10 14.15 2.23 8.31
N LYS A 11 12.93 1.76 8.63
CA LYS A 11 12.47 0.43 8.21
C LYS A 11 12.31 0.34 6.70
N ALA A 12 11.75 1.37 6.06
CA ALA A 12 11.57 1.42 4.62
C ALA A 12 12.92 1.47 3.88
N ILE A 13 13.87 2.28 4.37
CA ILE A 13 15.23 2.33 3.81
C ILE A 13 15.88 0.95 3.86
N LEU A 14 15.87 0.30 5.03
CA LEU A 14 16.48 -1.03 5.19
C LEU A 14 15.80 -2.08 4.29
N PHE A 15 14.49 -2.03 4.15
CA PHE A 15 13.76 -2.89 3.21
C PHE A 15 14.21 -2.67 1.76
N PHE A 16 14.25 -1.42 1.29
CA PHE A 16 14.66 -1.11 -0.08
C PHE A 16 16.12 -1.47 -0.35
N VAL A 17 17.03 -1.24 0.61
CA VAL A 17 18.43 -1.64 0.46
C VAL A 17 18.55 -3.17 0.38
N ALA A 18 17.93 -3.90 1.31
CA ALA A 18 17.99 -5.37 1.31
C ALA A 18 17.38 -5.99 0.04
N PHE A 19 16.33 -5.37 -0.51
CA PHE A 19 15.70 -5.83 -1.73
C PHE A 19 16.47 -5.42 -2.99
N PHE A 20 16.90 -4.17 -3.12
CA PHE A 20 17.57 -3.66 -4.32
C PHE A 20 18.96 -4.24 -4.54
N VAL A 21 19.72 -4.56 -3.47
CA VAL A 21 21.04 -5.22 -3.61
C VAL A 21 20.96 -6.50 -4.46
N GLN A 22 19.84 -7.23 -4.42
CA GLN A 22 19.62 -8.44 -5.22
C GLN A 22 19.57 -8.17 -6.74
N PHE A 23 19.29 -6.93 -7.15
CA PHE A 23 19.13 -6.51 -8.54
C PHE A 23 20.26 -5.59 -9.03
N VAL A 24 21.21 -5.24 -8.16
CA VAL A 24 22.36 -4.39 -8.49
C VAL A 24 23.59 -5.27 -8.72
N ASP A 25 24.24 -5.11 -9.87
CA ASP A 25 25.51 -5.77 -10.15
C ASP A 25 26.61 -5.23 -9.21
N PRO A 26 27.24 -6.08 -8.38
CA PRO A 26 28.32 -5.68 -7.48
C PRO A 26 29.61 -5.25 -8.21
N GLY A 27 29.80 -5.64 -9.48
CA GLY A 27 30.95 -5.25 -10.30
C GLY A 27 30.81 -3.90 -11.01
N TYR A 28 29.65 -3.25 -10.89
CA TYR A 28 29.41 -1.96 -11.53
C TYR A 28 30.11 -0.82 -10.80
N ALA A 29 30.81 0.04 -11.53
CA ALA A 29 31.60 1.13 -10.95
C ALA A 29 30.77 2.19 -10.18
N TYR A 30 29.47 2.29 -10.45
CA TYR A 30 28.57 3.29 -9.86
C TYR A 30 27.29 2.67 -9.29
N PRO A 31 27.36 1.83 -8.23
CA PRO A 31 26.20 1.12 -7.70
C PRO A 31 25.09 2.07 -7.22
N ALA A 32 25.46 3.25 -6.70
CA ALA A 32 24.50 4.29 -6.29
C ALA A 32 23.54 4.70 -7.43
N LEU A 33 24.00 4.73 -8.68
CA LEU A 33 23.16 5.05 -9.83
C LEU A 33 22.07 3.99 -10.02
N SER A 34 22.41 2.71 -9.86
CA SER A 34 21.46 1.61 -9.96
C SER A 34 20.38 1.71 -8.87
N PHE A 35 20.75 2.05 -7.63
CA PHE A 35 19.78 2.31 -6.56
C PHE A 35 18.84 3.49 -6.89
N VAL A 36 19.36 4.59 -7.46
CA VAL A 36 18.55 5.75 -7.85
C VAL A 36 17.56 5.37 -8.96
N VAL A 37 18.00 4.61 -9.97
CA VAL A 37 17.14 4.16 -11.06
C VAL A 37 16.05 3.22 -10.54
N LEU A 38 16.40 2.22 -9.73
CA LEU A 38 15.44 1.30 -9.11
C LEU A 38 14.45 2.04 -8.20
N GLY A 39 14.93 3.00 -7.42
CA GLY A 39 14.11 3.86 -6.59
C GLY A 39 13.14 4.71 -7.42
N ALA A 40 13.59 5.27 -8.56
CA ALA A 40 12.74 6.02 -9.47
C ALA A 40 11.63 5.15 -10.07
N PHE A 41 11.94 3.92 -10.50
CA PHE A 41 10.94 2.97 -10.97
C PHE A 41 9.91 2.61 -9.88
N ALA A 42 10.38 2.30 -8.67
CA ALA A 42 9.50 2.02 -7.55
C ALA A 42 8.58 3.22 -7.23
N GLN A 43 9.12 4.44 -7.31
CA GLN A 43 8.36 5.66 -7.06
C GLN A 43 7.34 5.95 -8.17
N LEU A 44 7.68 5.72 -9.43
CA LEU A 44 6.77 5.82 -10.56
C LEU A 44 5.63 4.81 -10.45
N ALA A 45 5.94 3.55 -10.15
CA ALA A 45 4.95 2.50 -9.93
C ALA A 45 4.01 2.85 -8.78
N SER A 46 4.56 3.32 -7.65
CA SER A 46 3.77 3.77 -6.49
C SER A 46 2.86 4.94 -6.85
N PHE A 47 3.37 5.93 -7.59
CA PHE A 47 2.59 7.07 -8.04
C PHE A 47 1.44 6.66 -8.96
N LEU A 48 1.71 5.84 -9.97
CA LEU A 48 0.69 5.34 -10.89
C LEU A 48 -0.37 4.50 -10.15
N TYR A 49 0.07 3.61 -9.26
CA TYR A 49 -0.81 2.78 -8.46
C TYR A 49 -1.73 3.62 -7.57
N LEU A 50 -1.17 4.54 -6.78
CA LEU A 50 -1.96 5.41 -5.89
C LEU A 50 -2.91 6.31 -6.68
N THR A 51 -2.46 6.83 -7.82
CA THR A 51 -3.29 7.66 -8.71
C THR A 51 -4.46 6.84 -9.24
N ALA A 52 -4.21 5.65 -9.80
CA ALA A 52 -5.25 4.75 -10.27
C ALA A 52 -6.21 4.38 -9.14
N LEU A 53 -5.71 4.10 -7.93
CA LEU A 53 -6.51 3.77 -6.77
C LEU A 53 -7.41 4.93 -6.32
N ILE A 54 -6.90 6.16 -6.32
CA ILE A 54 -7.67 7.35 -5.95
C ILE A 54 -8.78 7.61 -6.98
N PHE A 55 -8.46 7.60 -8.28
CA PHE A 55 -9.46 7.86 -9.32
C PHE A 55 -10.51 6.75 -9.41
N SER A 56 -10.07 5.48 -9.38
CA SER A 56 -11.01 4.34 -9.39
C SER A 56 -11.85 4.31 -8.12
N GLY A 57 -11.22 4.49 -6.95
CA GLY A 57 -11.89 4.50 -5.65
C GLY A 57 -12.91 5.62 -5.52
N THR A 58 -12.59 6.83 -5.98
CA THR A 58 -13.55 7.95 -5.95
C THR A 58 -14.73 7.73 -6.89
N LYS A 59 -14.49 7.26 -8.13
CA LYS A 59 -15.56 6.92 -9.07
C LYS A 59 -16.45 5.79 -8.55
N LEU A 60 -15.83 4.76 -8.00
CA LEU A 60 -16.53 3.62 -7.42
C LEU A 60 -17.34 4.07 -6.20
N ALA A 61 -16.75 4.84 -5.28
CA ALA A 61 -17.45 5.40 -4.13
C ALA A 61 -18.64 6.29 -4.53
N ALA A 62 -18.51 7.10 -5.59
CA ALA A 62 -19.61 7.90 -6.12
C ALA A 62 -20.73 7.01 -6.69
N ALA A 63 -20.38 5.95 -7.43
CA ALA A 63 -21.34 4.97 -7.94
C ALA A 63 -22.08 4.23 -6.81
N PHE A 64 -21.36 3.82 -5.75
CA PHE A 64 -21.95 3.20 -4.57
C PHE A 64 -22.83 4.16 -3.76
N ARG A 65 -22.46 5.44 -3.62
CA ARG A 65 -23.30 6.47 -2.98
C ARG A 65 -24.62 6.69 -3.72
N ARG A 66 -24.62 6.57 -5.06
CA ARG A 66 -25.85 6.64 -5.86
C ARG A 66 -26.81 5.48 -5.58
N ARG A 67 -26.30 4.35 -5.07
CA ARG A 67 -27.08 3.17 -4.64
C ARG A 67 -26.99 2.99 -3.12
N LYS A 68 -27.67 3.87 -2.35
CA LYS A 68 -27.69 3.88 -0.87
C LYS A 68 -27.87 2.50 -0.22
N ARG A 69 -28.69 1.61 -0.80
CA ARG A 69 -28.91 0.24 -0.28
C ARG A 69 -27.67 -0.67 -0.36
N LEU A 70 -26.88 -0.59 -1.44
CA LEU A 70 -25.64 -1.35 -1.59
C LEU A 70 -24.56 -0.85 -0.64
N SER A 71 -24.44 0.47 -0.49
CA SER A 71 -23.50 1.05 0.49
C SER A 71 -23.87 0.68 1.92
N ALA A 72 -25.15 0.70 2.29
CA ALA A 72 -25.61 0.27 3.60
C ALA A 72 -25.32 -1.21 3.86
N GLY A 73 -25.59 -2.09 2.88
CA GLY A 73 -25.28 -3.51 2.99
C GLY A 73 -23.78 -3.80 3.16
N ALA A 74 -22.92 -3.11 2.41
CA ALA A 74 -21.48 -3.26 2.53
C ALA A 74 -20.95 -2.83 3.90
N THR A 75 -21.43 -1.71 4.43
CA THR A 75 -21.05 -1.23 5.77
C THR A 75 -21.51 -2.19 6.87
N THR A 76 -22.75 -2.70 6.79
CA THR A 76 -23.26 -3.68 7.75
C THR A 76 -22.48 -4.99 7.69
N ALA A 77 -22.13 -5.48 6.49
CA ALA A 77 -21.31 -6.68 6.33
C ALA A 77 -19.90 -6.50 6.92
N ALA A 78 -19.26 -5.34 6.67
CA ALA A 78 -17.97 -5.03 7.27
C ALA A 78 -18.05 -4.98 8.81
N GLY A 79 -19.09 -4.34 9.36
CA GLY A 79 -19.34 -4.29 10.80
C GLY A 79 -19.56 -5.69 11.40
N ALA A 80 -20.33 -6.54 10.74
CA ALA A 80 -20.54 -7.92 11.15
C ALA A 80 -19.24 -8.74 11.14
N LEU A 81 -18.38 -8.56 10.13
CA LEU A 81 -17.07 -9.19 10.09
C LEU A 81 -16.16 -8.72 11.24
N PHE A 82 -16.14 -7.42 11.55
CA PHE A 82 -15.36 -6.91 12.68
C PHE A 82 -15.88 -7.44 14.02
N LEU A 83 -17.19 -7.50 14.21
CA LEU A 83 -17.79 -8.12 15.40
C LEU A 83 -17.42 -9.61 15.49
N GLY A 84 -17.49 -10.34 14.38
CA GLY A 84 -17.06 -11.74 14.30
C GLY A 84 -15.58 -11.91 14.64
N PHE A 85 -14.70 -11.02 14.15
CA PHE A 85 -13.29 -11.01 14.51
C PHE A 85 -13.06 -10.70 15.99
N ALA A 86 -13.81 -9.75 16.56
CA ALA A 86 -13.72 -9.42 17.98
C ALA A 86 -14.12 -10.62 18.85
N VAL A 87 -15.23 -11.28 18.54
CA VAL A 87 -15.68 -12.49 19.23
C VAL A 87 -14.66 -13.61 19.10
N LYS A 88 -14.13 -13.84 17.89
CA LYS A 88 -13.08 -14.84 17.66
C LYS A 88 -11.81 -14.52 18.45
N LEU A 89 -11.43 -13.25 18.52
CA LEU A 89 -10.25 -12.80 19.26
C LEU A 89 -10.44 -13.01 20.76
N THR A 90 -11.62 -12.68 21.32
CA THR A 90 -11.92 -12.92 22.73
C THR A 90 -11.95 -14.40 23.07
N LEU A 91 -12.47 -15.25 22.18
CA LEU A 91 -12.50 -16.71 22.36
C LEU A 91 -11.13 -17.37 22.17
N ALA A 92 -10.25 -16.81 21.33
CA ALA A 92 -8.89 -17.30 21.14
C ALA A 92 -7.91 -16.78 22.20
N SER A 93 -8.29 -15.73 22.92
CA SER A 93 -7.50 -15.13 24.02
C SER A 93 -7.99 -15.55 25.41
N ALA A 94 -9.05 -16.36 25.48
CA ALA A 94 -9.58 -16.99 26.69
C ALA A 94 -9.11 -18.45 26.76
#